data_AF-A0A4S2S2N6-F1
#
_entry.id   AF-A0A4S2S2N6-F1
#
_cell.length_a   1.000
_cell.length_b   1.000
_cell.length_c   1.000
_cell.angle_alpha   90.00
_cell.angle_beta   90.00
_cell.angle_gamma   90.00
#
_symmetry.space_group_name_H-M   'P 1'
#
loop_
_entity.id
_entity.type
_entity.pdbx_description
1 polymer ?
#
loop_
_entity_poly.entity_id
_entity_poly.type
_entity_poly.pdbx_seq_one_letter_code
_entity_poly.pdbx_strand_id
1 'polypeptide(L)'
;SGSAWLGVLAAGVSGMLLGTLHGLVCSLPRVNDIAFGIALMLLGTGLAFFLGKPFIQPQATMLPSIDLGSWSSNPHLHHALEINALFLIGVLLAAALQWGLSSTSWGLALRLVGDHAETARALGYRINLTRIIATACGGFLAAVGGAYLSLYYPGGWNEGLSSGQGLMAVALVIFARWQPLRCLLAALLFGAAGRS
;
A
#
# COMPACT_ATOMS: atom_id res chain seq x y z
N SER A 1 -3.37 -2.71 -23.50
CA SER A 1 -4.59 -2.04 -23.00
C SER A 1 -4.44 -0.53 -22.80
N GLY A 2 -3.23 0.04 -22.71
CA GLY A 2 -3.02 1.50 -22.68
C GLY A 2 -3.71 2.26 -21.53
N SER A 3 -4.22 1.54 -20.52
CA SER A 3 -4.98 2.13 -19.41
C SER A 3 -4.18 2.00 -18.12
N ALA A 4 -3.84 3.16 -17.54
CA ALA A 4 -3.14 3.24 -16.25
C ALA A 4 -3.91 2.53 -15.13
N TRP A 5 -5.24 2.63 -15.13
CA TRP A 5 -6.10 2.01 -14.12
C TRP A 5 -6.08 0.48 -14.14
N LEU A 6 -5.93 -0.13 -15.32
CA LEU A 6 -5.71 -1.57 -15.41
C LEU A 6 -4.36 -1.98 -14.82
N GLY A 7 -3.33 -1.13 -14.98
CA GLY A 7 -2.05 -1.31 -14.31
C GLY A 7 -2.16 -1.26 -12.78
N VAL A 8 -2.93 -0.28 -12.26
CA VAL A 8 -3.23 -0.19 -10.83
C VAL A 8 -3.97 -1.43 -10.32
N LEU A 9 -4.99 -1.89 -11.04
CA LEU A 9 -5.74 -3.09 -10.67
C LEU A 9 -4.84 -4.34 -10.70
N ALA A 10 -4.03 -4.50 -11.74
CA ALA A 10 -3.09 -5.61 -11.86
C ALA A 10 -2.09 -5.62 -10.71
N ALA A 11 -1.52 -4.46 -10.36
CA ALA A 11 -0.64 -4.32 -9.20
C ALA A 11 -1.36 -4.72 -7.91
N GLY A 12 -2.58 -4.21 -7.68
CA GLY A 12 -3.40 -4.58 -6.53
C GLY A 12 -3.65 -6.09 -6.44
N VAL A 13 -4.03 -6.73 -7.55
CA VAL A 13 -4.25 -8.19 -7.58
C VAL A 13 -2.95 -8.95 -7.29
N SER A 14 -1.81 -8.54 -7.85
CA SER A 14 -0.52 -9.14 -7.53
C SER A 14 -0.19 -9.03 -6.04
N GLY A 15 -0.42 -7.86 -5.42
CA GLY A 15 -0.26 -7.66 -3.99
C GLY A 15 -1.20 -8.51 -3.14
N MET A 16 -2.45 -8.65 -3.57
CA MET A 16 -3.44 -9.51 -2.92
C MET A 16 -3.03 -10.98 -2.94
N LEU A 17 -2.51 -11.47 -4.07
CA LEU A 17 -2.02 -12.85 -4.20
C LEU A 17 -0.83 -13.11 -3.27
N LEU A 18 0.14 -12.19 -3.25
CA LEU A 18 1.28 -12.28 -2.33
C LEU A 18 0.86 -12.18 -0.87
N GLY A 19 -0.08 -11.30 -0.53
CA GLY A 19 -0.65 -11.18 0.82
C GLY A 19 -1.42 -12.42 1.24
N THR A 20 -2.16 -13.04 0.32
CA THR A 20 -2.87 -14.30 0.56
C THR A 20 -1.88 -15.43 0.80
N LEU A 21 -0.83 -15.53 -0.02
CA LEU A 21 0.25 -16.50 0.16
C LEU A 21 0.93 -16.33 1.51
N HIS A 22 1.25 -15.08 1.90
CA HIS A 22 1.77 -14.75 3.23
C HIS A 22 0.85 -15.22 4.33
N GLY A 23 -0.43 -14.83 4.30
CA GLY A 23 -1.40 -15.22 5.30
C GLY A 23 -1.57 -16.74 5.42
N LEU A 24 -1.61 -17.45 4.29
CA LEU A 24 -1.78 -18.91 4.28
C LEU A 24 -0.56 -19.62 4.89
N VAL A 25 0.64 -19.26 4.45
CA VAL A 25 1.88 -19.90 4.95
C VAL A 25 2.11 -19.55 6.42
N CYS A 26 1.92 -18.30 6.82
CA CYS A 26 2.07 -17.87 8.21
C CYS A 26 0.97 -18.41 9.15
N SER A 27 -0.15 -18.91 8.60
CA SER A 27 -1.16 -19.61 9.41
C SER A 27 -0.74 -21.02 9.82
N LEU A 28 0.32 -21.57 9.21
CA LEU A 28 0.85 -22.89 9.54
C LEU A 28 1.64 -22.85 10.86
N PRO A 29 1.62 -23.95 11.63
CA PRO A 29 2.37 -24.02 12.87
C PRO A 29 3.88 -23.88 12.61
N ARG A 30 4.56 -23.12 13.48
CA ARG A 30 6.03 -22.92 13.51
C ARG A 30 6.60 -22.10 12.35
N VAL A 31 5.77 -21.48 11.51
CA VAL A 31 6.24 -20.49 10.54
C VAL A 31 6.54 -19.18 11.26
N ASN A 32 7.65 -18.54 10.91
CA ASN A 32 8.00 -17.20 11.38
C ASN A 32 7.57 -16.16 10.34
N ASP A 33 6.57 -15.35 10.68
CA ASP A 33 5.97 -14.32 9.83
C ASP A 33 7.01 -13.30 9.33
N ILE A 34 7.93 -12.88 10.19
CA ILE A 34 8.97 -11.90 9.83
C ILE A 34 9.91 -12.50 8.80
N ALA A 35 10.41 -13.72 9.04
CA ALA A 35 11.31 -14.39 8.12
C ALA A 35 10.65 -14.64 6.76
N PHE A 36 9.40 -15.11 6.74
CA PHE A 36 8.67 -15.33 5.50
C PHE A 36 8.37 -14.02 4.76
N GLY A 37 8.05 -12.95 5.50
CA GLY A 37 7.86 -11.61 4.95
C GLY A 37 9.12 -11.08 4.25
N ILE A 38 10.29 -11.24 4.87
CA ILE A 38 11.58 -10.88 4.27
C ILE A 38 11.83 -11.70 3.00
N ALA A 39 11.55 -13.01 3.03
CA ALA A 39 11.70 -13.87 1.86
C ALA A 39 10.79 -13.43 0.70
N LEU A 40 9.53 -13.06 0.98
CA LEU A 40 8.62 -12.51 -0.03
C LEU A 40 9.08 -11.16 -0.58
N MET A 41 9.65 -10.30 0.26
CA MET A 41 10.22 -9.02 -0.18
C MET A 41 11.39 -9.23 -1.16
N LEU A 42 12.28 -10.18 -0.86
CA LEU A 42 13.40 -10.55 -1.75
C LEU A 42 12.89 -11.18 -3.06
N LEU A 43 11.91 -12.09 -2.98
CA LEU A 43 11.26 -12.68 -4.14
C LEU A 43 10.62 -11.60 -5.03
N GLY A 44 9.85 -10.69 -4.43
CA GLY A 44 9.20 -9.59 -5.14
C GLY A 44 10.21 -8.68 -5.82
N THR A 45 11.33 -8.38 -5.15
CA THR A 45 12.44 -7.59 -5.73
C THR A 45 13.06 -8.31 -6.94
N GLY A 46 13.30 -9.62 -6.84
CA GLY A 46 13.84 -10.41 -7.95
C GLY A 46 12.87 -10.53 -9.13
N LEU A 47 11.59 -10.76 -8.86
CA LEU A 47 10.53 -10.81 -9.88
C LEU A 47 10.35 -9.47 -10.58
N ALA A 48 10.31 -8.38 -9.81
CA ALA A 48 10.29 -7.00 -10.31
C ALA A 48 11.46 -6.77 -11.28
N PHE A 49 12.68 -7.14 -10.88
CA PHE A 49 13.86 -7.01 -11.73
C PHE A 49 13.73 -7.84 -13.03
N PHE A 50 13.39 -9.13 -12.91
CA PHE A 50 13.31 -10.04 -14.06
C PHE A 50 12.21 -9.63 -15.06
N LEU A 51 11.01 -9.35 -14.56
CA LEU A 51 9.85 -8.99 -15.39
C LEU A 51 9.88 -7.53 -15.85
N GLY A 52 10.58 -6.65 -15.13
CA GLY A 52 10.67 -5.23 -15.40
C GLY A 52 11.65 -4.86 -16.51
N LYS A 53 12.63 -5.72 -16.83
CA LYS A 53 13.66 -5.45 -17.85
C LYS A 53 13.11 -4.96 -19.21
N PRO A 54 12.08 -5.57 -19.80
CA PRO A 54 11.50 -5.12 -21.07
C PRO A 54 10.82 -3.75 -20.98
N PHE A 55 10.53 -3.25 -19.77
CA PHE A 55 9.82 -1.99 -19.52
C PHE A 55 10.77 -0.83 -19.16
N ILE A 56 12.08 -1.07 -19.17
CA ILE A 56 13.09 -0.02 -19.06
C ILE A 56 13.03 0.79 -20.38
N GLN A 57 12.57 2.05 -20.31
CA GLN A 57 12.38 3.04 -21.41
C GLN A 57 10.96 3.30 -21.97
N PRO A 58 10.04 2.33 -22.20
CA PRO A 58 8.69 2.67 -22.62
C PRO A 58 7.98 3.49 -21.52
N GLN A 59 7.50 4.68 -21.87
CA GLN A 59 6.67 5.47 -20.96
C GLN A 59 5.30 4.81 -20.81
N ALA A 60 4.93 4.57 -19.56
CA ALA A 60 3.59 4.10 -19.24
C ALA A 60 2.58 5.22 -19.45
N THR A 61 1.34 4.86 -19.79
CA THR A 61 0.22 5.80 -19.70
C THR A 61 0.11 6.28 -18.25
N MET A 62 0.25 7.58 -18.05
CA MET A 62 0.25 8.16 -16.71
C MET A 62 -1.16 8.21 -16.11
N LEU A 63 -1.23 8.12 -14.79
CA LEU A 63 -2.46 8.39 -14.05
C LEU A 63 -2.85 9.87 -14.20
N PRO A 64 -4.16 10.18 -14.30
CA PRO A 64 -4.61 11.56 -14.41
C PRO A 64 -4.30 12.35 -13.13
N SER A 65 -3.92 13.61 -13.31
CA SER A 65 -3.76 14.61 -12.26
C SER A 65 -4.88 15.65 -12.32
N ILE A 66 -5.18 16.25 -11.17
CA ILE A 66 -6.06 17.41 -11.05
C ILE A 66 -5.17 18.62 -10.80
N ASP A 67 -5.21 19.58 -11.72
CA ASP A 67 -4.49 20.84 -11.60
C ASP A 67 -5.28 21.83 -10.72
N LEU A 68 -4.92 21.87 -9.43
CA LEU A 68 -5.41 22.87 -8.49
C LEU A 68 -4.51 24.11 -8.44
N GLY A 69 -3.39 24.11 -9.18
CA GLY A 69 -2.37 25.15 -9.20
C GLY A 69 -2.53 26.15 -10.34
N SER A 70 -3.50 25.96 -11.23
CA SER A 70 -3.77 26.82 -12.42
C SER A 70 -3.88 28.32 -12.13
N TRP A 71 -4.22 28.71 -10.89
CA TRP A 71 -4.31 30.11 -10.46
C TRP A 71 -2.96 30.73 -10.06
N SER A 72 -1.91 29.92 -9.83
CA SER A 72 -0.61 30.38 -9.36
C SER A 72 0.38 30.51 -10.51
N SER A 73 1.06 31.66 -10.60
CA SER A 73 2.13 31.89 -11.58
C SER A 73 3.49 31.33 -11.14
N ASN A 74 3.61 30.83 -9.91
CA ASN A 74 4.84 30.24 -9.40
C ASN A 74 4.90 28.74 -9.78
N PRO A 75 5.89 28.31 -10.59
CA PRO A 75 6.00 26.92 -11.06
C PRO A 75 6.11 25.88 -9.93
N HIS A 76 6.77 26.23 -8.82
CA HIS A 76 6.92 25.32 -7.68
C HIS A 76 5.58 25.09 -6.96
N LEU A 77 4.78 26.15 -6.80
CA LEU A 77 3.45 26.06 -6.19
C LEU A 77 2.47 25.35 -7.13
N HIS A 78 2.56 25.62 -8.43
CA HIS A 78 1.73 24.98 -9.44
C HIS A 78 1.93 23.45 -9.44
N HIS A 79 3.17 22.97 -9.55
CA HIS A 79 3.47 21.53 -9.49
C HIS A 79 3.16 20.89 -8.13
N ALA A 80 3.29 21.63 -7.03
CA ALA A 80 2.91 21.11 -5.71
C ALA A 80 1.40 20.89 -5.57
N LEU A 81 0.59 21.65 -6.30
CA LEU A 81 -0.87 21.59 -6.34
C LEU A 81 -1.41 20.70 -7.46
N GLU A 82 -0.54 20.04 -8.22
CA GLU A 82 -0.91 19.03 -9.20
C GLU A 82 -1.13 17.68 -8.49
N ILE A 83 -2.38 17.38 -8.16
CA ILE A 83 -2.73 16.25 -7.30
C ILE A 83 -3.10 15.03 -8.15
N ASN A 84 -2.34 13.95 -7.98
CA ASN A 84 -2.64 12.67 -8.61
C ASN A 84 -3.94 12.04 -8.09
N ALA A 85 -4.73 11.41 -8.96
CA ALA A 85 -5.97 10.73 -8.58
C ALA A 85 -5.80 9.67 -7.47
N LEU A 86 -4.68 8.94 -7.46
CA LEU A 86 -4.38 7.91 -6.47
C LEU A 86 -4.14 8.51 -5.07
N PHE A 87 -3.64 9.74 -4.99
CA PHE A 87 -3.52 10.46 -3.72
C PHE A 87 -4.89 10.72 -3.11
N LEU A 88 -5.85 11.23 -3.91
CA LEU A 88 -7.22 11.47 -3.44
C LEU A 88 -7.90 10.17 -3.00
N ILE A 89 -7.73 9.09 -3.76
CA ILE A 89 -8.19 7.76 -3.38
C ILE A 89 -7.56 7.34 -2.04
N GLY A 90 -6.25 7.55 -1.85
CA GLY A 90 -5.55 7.26 -0.61
C GLY A 90 -6.09 8.03 0.60
N VAL A 91 -6.39 9.32 0.44
CA VAL A 91 -6.99 10.16 1.49
C VAL A 91 -8.39 9.65 1.87
N LEU A 92 -9.24 9.40 0.87
CA LEU A 92 -10.59 8.87 1.09
C LEU A 92 -10.54 7.48 1.73
N LEU A 93 -9.63 6.63 1.29
CA LEU A 93 -9.41 5.30 1.85
C LEU A 93 -8.93 5.37 3.30
N ALA A 94 -8.02 6.29 3.65
CA ALA A 94 -7.58 6.46 5.03
C ALA A 94 -8.74 6.85 5.95
N ALA A 95 -9.62 7.76 5.51
CA ALA A 95 -10.83 8.12 6.26
C ALA A 95 -11.82 6.94 6.36
N ALA A 96 -12.06 6.23 5.26
CA ALA A 96 -12.92 5.06 5.22
C ALA A 96 -12.40 3.92 6.12
N LEU A 97 -11.09 3.65 6.13
CA LEU A 97 -10.46 2.67 7.01
C LEU A 97 -10.53 3.10 8.46
N GLN A 98 -10.29 4.38 8.76
CA GLN A 98 -10.43 4.92 10.12
C GLN A 98 -11.85 4.69 10.63
N TRP A 99 -12.87 5.06 9.85
CA TRP A 99 -14.27 4.84 10.20
C TRP A 99 -14.59 3.34 10.31
N GLY A 100 -14.23 2.55 9.30
CA GLY A 100 -14.47 1.10 9.26
C GLY A 100 -13.90 0.37 10.46
N LEU A 101 -12.63 0.60 10.78
CA LEU A 101 -11.93 -0.05 11.88
C LEU A 101 -12.35 0.44 13.28
N SER A 102 -12.88 1.65 13.39
CA SER A 102 -13.30 2.21 14.68
C SER A 102 -14.77 2.04 14.99
N SER A 103 -15.62 1.96 13.96
CA SER A 103 -17.08 2.15 14.11
C SER A 103 -17.92 0.97 13.62
N THR A 104 -17.36 0.03 12.85
CA THR A 104 -18.13 -1.10 12.31
C THR A 104 -17.89 -2.40 13.08
N SER A 105 -18.88 -3.29 13.08
CA SER A 105 -18.79 -4.60 13.75
C SER A 105 -17.63 -5.44 13.21
N TRP A 106 -17.43 -5.45 11.89
CA TRP A 106 -16.29 -6.13 11.25
C TRP A 106 -14.96 -5.51 11.69
N GLY A 107 -14.85 -4.18 11.72
CA GLY A 107 -13.62 -3.50 12.12
C GLY A 107 -13.25 -3.75 13.58
N LEU A 108 -14.24 -3.73 14.48
CA LEU A 108 -14.05 -4.07 15.89
C LEU A 108 -13.67 -5.54 16.07
N ALA A 109 -14.28 -6.46 15.31
CA ALA A 109 -13.91 -7.87 15.32
C ALA A 109 -12.48 -8.10 14.81
N LEU A 110 -12.09 -7.43 13.72
CA LEU A 110 -10.73 -7.50 13.18
C LEU A 110 -9.69 -7.02 14.21
N ARG A 111 -9.96 -5.90 14.88
CA ARG A 111 -9.10 -5.38 15.95
C ARG A 111 -9.03 -6.34 17.13
N LEU A 112 -10.16 -6.92 17.54
CA LEU A 112 -10.19 -7.92 18.60
C LEU A 112 -9.34 -9.16 18.26
N VAL A 113 -9.41 -9.64 17.01
CA VAL A 113 -8.56 -10.76 16.53
C VAL A 113 -7.07 -10.39 16.57
N GLY A 114 -6.74 -9.13 16.31
CA GLY A 114 -5.38 -8.60 16.39
C GLY A 114 -4.87 -8.45 17.82
N ASP A 115 -5.68 -7.87 18.70
CA ASP A 115 -5.27 -7.50 20.05
C ASP A 115 -5.39 -8.67 21.06
N HIS A 116 -6.47 -9.47 20.98
CA HIS A 116 -6.81 -10.51 21.95
C HIS A 116 -7.36 -11.78 21.26
N ALA A 117 -6.46 -12.53 20.60
CA ALA A 117 -6.85 -13.70 19.82
C ALA A 117 -7.59 -14.77 20.62
N GLU A 118 -7.25 -14.98 21.90
CA GLU A 118 -7.94 -15.96 22.75
C GLU A 118 -9.40 -15.57 23.01
N THR A 119 -9.65 -14.29 23.32
CA THR A 119 -11.01 -13.73 23.48
C THR A 119 -11.79 -13.85 22.19
N ALA A 120 -11.17 -13.53 21.04
CA ALA A 120 -11.81 -13.69 19.74
C ALA A 120 -12.20 -15.15 19.46
N ARG A 121 -11.35 -16.12 19.84
CA ARG A 121 -11.65 -17.56 19.72
C ARG A 121 -12.83 -17.97 20.60
N ALA A 122 -12.88 -17.48 21.84
CA ALA A 122 -13.97 -17.76 22.77
C ALA A 122 -15.32 -17.25 22.25
N LEU A 123 -15.32 -16.13 21.52
CA LEU A 123 -16.48 -15.56 20.84
C LEU A 123 -16.81 -16.24 19.48
N GLY A 124 -16.07 -17.28 19.09
CA GLY A 124 -16.34 -18.08 17.88
C GLY A 124 -15.73 -17.50 16.59
N TYR A 125 -14.88 -16.48 16.66
CA TYR A 125 -14.24 -15.92 15.47
C TYR A 125 -13.18 -16.87 14.89
N ARG A 126 -13.15 -16.96 13.55
CA ARG A 126 -12.11 -17.69 12.82
C ARG A 126 -10.86 -16.83 12.68
N ILE A 127 -9.94 -16.95 13.64
CA ILE A 127 -8.69 -16.15 13.69
C ILE A 127 -7.90 -16.24 12.38
N ASN A 128 -7.56 -17.45 11.94
CA ASN A 128 -6.69 -17.64 10.77
C ASN A 128 -7.33 -17.06 9.50
N LEU A 129 -8.62 -17.32 9.28
CA LEU A 129 -9.33 -16.77 8.12
C LEU A 129 -9.35 -15.23 8.15
N THR A 130 -9.62 -14.64 9.32
CA THR A 130 -9.64 -13.19 9.49
C THR A 130 -8.26 -12.58 9.20
N ARG A 131 -7.18 -13.20 9.69
CA ARG A 131 -5.80 -12.79 9.41
C ARG A 131 -5.46 -12.91 7.93
N ILE A 132 -5.78 -14.04 7.29
CA ILE A 132 -5.52 -14.25 5.85
C ILE A 132 -6.21 -13.18 5.01
N ILE A 133 -7.50 -12.92 5.26
CA ILE A 133 -8.27 -11.90 4.52
C ILE A 133 -7.69 -10.51 4.77
N ALA A 134 -7.38 -10.17 6.02
CA ALA A 134 -6.80 -8.87 6.36
C ALA A 134 -5.44 -8.67 5.68
N THR A 135 -4.58 -9.68 5.67
CA THR A 135 -3.27 -9.65 5.00
C THR A 135 -3.43 -9.56 3.48
N ALA A 136 -4.37 -10.28 2.88
CA ALA A 136 -4.66 -10.19 1.45
C ALA A 136 -5.15 -8.78 1.05
N CYS A 137 -6.09 -8.22 1.80
CA CYS A 137 -6.57 -6.84 1.57
C CYS A 137 -5.46 -5.81 1.80
N GLY A 138 -4.64 -5.96 2.85
CA GLY A 138 -3.48 -5.12 3.10
C GLY A 138 -2.46 -5.18 1.96
N GLY A 139 -2.20 -6.38 1.43
CA GLY A 139 -1.35 -6.59 0.26
C GLY A 139 -1.89 -5.91 -1.00
N PHE A 140 -3.20 -5.98 -1.25
CA PHE A 140 -3.85 -5.24 -2.34
C PHE A 140 -3.62 -3.73 -2.23
N LEU A 141 -3.91 -3.15 -1.07
CA LEU A 141 -3.77 -1.72 -0.83
C LEU A 141 -2.32 -1.25 -0.93
N ALA A 142 -1.38 -2.01 -0.36
CA ALA A 142 0.05 -1.72 -0.45
C ALA A 142 0.55 -1.73 -1.90
N ALA A 143 0.10 -2.70 -2.71
CA ALA A 143 0.51 -2.78 -4.11
C ALA A 143 -0.14 -1.72 -5.00
N VAL A 144 -1.38 -1.31 -4.71
CA VAL A 144 -1.99 -0.11 -5.33
C VAL A 144 -1.14 1.12 -5.03
N GLY A 145 -0.71 1.32 -3.78
CA GLY A 145 0.21 2.39 -3.42
C GLY A 145 1.55 2.31 -4.15
N GLY A 146 2.11 1.11 -4.32
CA GLY A 146 3.35 0.88 -5.08
C GLY A 146 3.22 1.17 -6.58
N ALA A 147 2.04 0.98 -7.18
CA ALA A 147 1.79 1.26 -8.59
C ALA A 147 1.97 2.75 -8.94
N TYR A 148 1.82 3.64 -7.96
CA TYR A 148 2.10 5.07 -8.11
C TYR A 148 3.52 5.33 -8.63
N LEU A 149 4.51 4.54 -8.18
CA LEU A 149 5.90 4.73 -8.53
C LEU A 149 6.16 4.47 -10.02
N SER A 150 5.48 3.52 -10.65
CA SER A 150 5.67 3.26 -12.09
C SER A 150 4.71 4.03 -12.98
N LEU A 151 3.54 4.42 -12.48
CA LEU A 151 2.46 5.05 -13.27
C LEU A 151 2.36 6.57 -13.12
N TYR A 152 3.15 7.18 -12.23
CA TYR A 152 3.15 8.64 -12.06
C TYR A 152 4.56 9.24 -11.84
N TYR A 153 5.51 8.52 -11.23
CA TYR A 153 6.80 9.10 -10.85
C TYR A 153 8.01 8.27 -11.29
N PRO A 154 8.67 8.47 -12.47
CA PRO A 154 8.49 9.44 -13.57
C PRO A 154 7.73 8.86 -14.79
N GLY A 155 6.75 7.97 -14.55
CA GLY A 155 5.96 7.35 -15.63
C GLY A 155 6.72 6.30 -16.45
N GLY A 156 7.75 5.69 -15.86
CA GLY A 156 8.56 4.64 -16.49
C GLY A 156 9.16 3.70 -15.45
N TRP A 157 9.55 2.51 -15.89
CA TRP A 157 10.21 1.53 -15.03
C TRP A 157 11.71 1.80 -14.95
N ASN A 158 12.25 1.81 -13.72
CA ASN A 158 13.68 1.80 -13.46
C ASN A 158 14.01 0.68 -12.47
N GLU A 159 15.23 0.13 -12.57
CA GLU A 159 15.71 -0.82 -11.57
C GLU A 159 15.76 -0.15 -10.20
N GLY A 160 15.31 -0.86 -9.16
CA GLY A 160 15.28 -0.31 -7.81
C GLY A 160 14.24 0.79 -7.58
N LEU A 161 13.20 0.91 -8.41
CA LEU A 161 12.18 1.98 -8.36
C LEU A 161 11.59 2.26 -6.97
N SER A 162 11.38 1.23 -6.16
CA SER A 162 10.87 1.38 -4.78
C SER A 162 11.85 2.10 -3.86
N SER A 163 13.17 1.97 -4.10
CA SER A 163 14.24 2.66 -3.35
C SER A 163 14.05 2.63 -1.81
N GLY A 164 13.58 1.51 -1.27
CA GLY A 164 13.35 1.35 0.17
C GLY A 164 12.08 2.03 0.72
N GLN A 165 11.27 2.70 -0.11
CA GLN A 165 10.05 3.38 0.35
C GLN A 165 9.03 2.43 0.99
N GLY A 166 9.00 1.16 0.59
CA GLY A 166 8.17 0.15 1.24
C GLY A 166 8.54 -0.10 2.72
N LEU A 167 9.85 -0.11 3.04
CA LEU A 167 10.32 -0.26 4.42
C LEU A 167 10.07 1.01 5.24
N MET A 168 10.21 2.18 4.61
CA MET A 168 9.83 3.46 5.22
C MET A 168 8.33 3.47 5.58
N ALA A 169 7.46 2.98 4.69
CA ALA A 169 6.03 2.86 4.97
C ALA A 169 5.74 1.99 6.20
N VAL A 170 6.44 0.85 6.36
CA VAL A 170 6.32 0.01 7.56
C VAL A 170 6.72 0.78 8.81
N ALA A 171 7.84 1.52 8.78
CA ALA A 171 8.28 2.33 9.92
C ALA A 171 7.25 3.41 10.29
N LEU A 172 6.67 4.09 9.29
CA LEU A 172 5.62 5.11 9.51
C LEU A 172 4.38 4.52 10.19
N VAL A 173 3.92 3.35 9.75
CA VAL A 173 2.74 2.69 10.33
C VAL A 173 2.98 2.32 11.81
N ILE A 174 4.20 1.88 12.14
CA ILE A 174 4.59 1.59 13.52
C ILE A 174 4.51 2.87 14.38
N PHE A 175 5.11 3.98 13.93
CA PHE A 175 5.05 5.26 14.64
C PHE A 175 3.62 5.83 14.71
N ALA A 176 2.81 5.58 13.69
CA ALA A 176 1.39 5.95 13.66
C ALA A 176 0.51 5.09 14.59
N ARG A 177 1.07 4.06 15.25
CA ARG A 177 0.37 3.13 16.13
C ARG A 177 -0.84 2.47 15.45
N TRP A 178 -0.66 2.04 14.20
CA TRP A 178 -1.71 1.38 13.40
C TRP A 178 -2.98 2.22 13.15
N GLN A 179 -2.94 3.55 13.37
CA GLN A 179 -4.09 4.42 13.10
C GLN A 179 -4.02 4.99 11.67
N PRO A 180 -5.01 4.72 10.79
CA PRO A 180 -4.96 5.13 9.39
C PRO A 180 -4.74 6.63 9.18
N LEU A 181 -5.45 7.48 9.92
CA LEU A 181 -5.35 8.94 9.74
C LEU A 181 -4.00 9.48 10.22
N ARG A 182 -3.42 8.91 11.29
CA ARG A 182 -2.07 9.25 11.73
C ARG A 182 -1.01 8.81 10.72
N CYS A 183 -1.21 7.66 10.08
CA CYS A 183 -0.33 7.18 9.02
C CYS A 183 -0.34 8.13 7.81
N LEU A 184 -1.52 8.64 7.41
CA LEU A 184 -1.64 9.64 6.35
C LEU A 184 -0.89 10.92 6.70
N LEU A 185 -1.10 11.46 7.91
CA LEU A 185 -0.40 12.66 8.36
C LEU A 185 1.13 12.46 8.41
N ALA A 186 1.59 11.32 8.92
CA ALA A 186 3.02 10.99 8.95
C ALA A 186 3.61 10.89 7.54
N ALA A 187 2.90 10.26 6.60
CA ALA A 187 3.32 10.17 5.20
C ALA A 187 3.40 11.56 4.53
N LEU A 188 2.44 12.44 4.80
CA LEU A 188 2.45 13.82 4.31
C LEU A 188 3.64 14.62 4.85
N LEU A 189 3.94 14.50 6.14
CA LEU A 189 5.09 15.16 6.76
C LEU A 189 6.42 14.67 6.19
N PHE A 190 6.58 13.35 6.03
CA PHE A 190 7.78 12.77 5.40
C PHE A 190 7.91 13.19 3.93
N GLY A 191 6.80 13.22 3.18
CA GLY A 191 6.80 13.69 1.79
C GLY A 191 7.14 15.18 1.66
N ALA A 192 6.71 16.01 2.61
CA ALA A 192 7.05 17.44 2.64
C ALA A 192 8.54 17.66 3.01
N ALA A 193 9.05 16.94 4.01
CA ALA A 193 10.45 17.03 4.44
C ALA A 193 11.43 16.46 3.40
N GLY A 194 11.02 15.45 2.62
CA GLY A 194 11.86 14.90 1.55
C GLY A 194 11.96 15.78 0.30
N ARG A 195 11.21 16.89 0.23
CA ARG A 195 11.22 17.86 -0.89
C ARG A 195 12.06 19.11 -0.63
N SER A 196 12.68 19.23 0.55
CA SER A 196 13.66 20.28 0.90
C SER A 196 15.09 19.79 0.70
#